data_AF-A0A397DGM4-F1
#
_entry.id   AF-A0A397DGM4-F1
#
_cell.length_a   1.000
_cell.length_b   1.000
_cell.length_c   1.000
_cell.angle_alpha   90.00
_cell.angle_beta   90.00
_cell.angle_gamma   90.00
#
_symmetry.space_group_name_H-M   'P 1'
#
loop_
_entity.id
_entity.type
_entity.pdbx_description
1 polymer ?
#
loop_
_entity_poly.entity_id
_entity_poly.type
_entity_poly.pdbx_seq_one_letter_code
_entity_poly.pdbx_strand_id
1 'polypeptide(L)'
;MPLPCHVVYILASISSVAVAHGCTKVFEPNTDYWGNDIGSTRQPSPSNCCNDCSSNPLCVLFVWHLGTCYLKNKQGPAGIAAGTTAGVVSPQCLAIEADTDYSGNDVASTHRVNARDCCADCTANPKCVVAVWHHNTCWLKGHVGAKSTLVGARAIFPRRYGTPPPPSPPQPTLQFRNRCSYPIELYKVDRWVCTLSPNGGGCDQWLSTGENPMFRHTRSEQATLVEFTLTARTLWFDVSVVPPNCRDGKSHDECLRNNGGRTGFNVPVSMTPLKYNHNPAKGNCRDITCLADKCPQAYVYPTDDLKMRDCPADESMLVTYCP
;
A
#
# COMPACT_ATOMS: atom_id res chain seq x y z
N MET A 1 54.31 61.92 16.70
CA MET A 1 53.11 61.17 17.12
C MET A 1 52.06 61.26 16.02
N PRO A 2 51.82 60.14 15.31
CA PRO A 2 50.45 59.70 15.06
C PRO A 2 50.29 58.22 15.45
N LEU A 3 49.10 57.86 15.94
CA LEU A 3 48.72 56.52 16.40
C LEU A 3 48.48 55.57 15.20
N PRO A 4 48.73 54.25 15.34
CA PRO A 4 48.38 53.28 14.30
C PRO A 4 46.87 53.00 14.32
N CYS A 5 46.27 53.03 13.13
CA CYS A 5 44.87 52.69 12.91
C CYS A 5 44.73 51.15 12.88
N HIS A 6 44.13 50.55 13.90
CA HIS A 6 43.82 49.13 13.92
C HIS A 6 42.52 48.86 13.16
N VAL A 7 42.62 48.17 12.02
CA VAL A 7 41.47 47.64 11.28
C VAL A 7 40.96 46.40 12.03
N VAL A 8 39.81 46.54 12.69
CA VAL A 8 39.10 45.42 13.33
C VAL A 8 38.26 44.70 12.26
N TYR A 9 38.67 43.50 11.87
CA TYR A 9 37.83 42.61 11.06
C TYR A 9 36.75 41.97 11.95
N ILE A 10 35.51 42.44 11.82
CA ILE A 10 34.36 41.80 12.45
C ILE A 10 33.98 40.60 11.58
N LEU A 11 34.36 39.39 12.01
CA LEU A 11 33.85 38.14 11.44
C LEU A 11 32.39 37.99 11.87
N ALA A 12 31.45 38.31 10.98
CA ALA A 12 30.05 38.02 11.18
C ALA A 12 29.83 36.49 11.11
N SER A 13 29.65 35.85 12.26
CA SER A 13 29.22 34.47 12.36
C SER A 13 27.79 34.35 11.83
N ILE A 14 27.63 33.73 10.66
CA ILE A 14 26.32 33.38 10.11
C ILE A 14 25.79 32.20 10.92
N SER A 15 25.00 32.47 11.96
CA SER A 15 24.23 31.43 12.64
C SER A 15 23.14 30.94 11.70
N SER A 16 23.32 29.74 11.16
CA SER A 16 22.29 29.00 10.43
C SER A 16 21.09 28.76 11.35
N VAL A 17 19.99 29.46 11.09
CA VAL A 17 18.71 29.19 11.75
C VAL A 17 18.20 27.84 11.25
N ALA A 18 18.33 26.81 12.08
CA ALA A 18 17.67 25.53 11.84
C ALA A 18 16.15 25.76 11.88
N VAL A 19 15.50 25.63 10.73
CA VAL A 19 14.04 25.64 10.64
C VAL A 19 13.52 24.35 11.28
N ALA A 20 12.83 24.47 12.41
CA ALA A 20 12.25 23.34 13.12
C ALA A 20 11.16 22.66 12.27
N HIS A 21 11.39 21.40 11.93
CA HIS A 21 10.41 20.53 11.27
C HIS A 21 9.59 19.82 12.36
N GLY A 22 8.31 20.16 12.49
CA GLY A 22 7.36 19.50 13.41
C GLY A 22 6.50 20.42 14.28
N CYS A 23 6.84 21.71 14.37
CA CYS A 23 6.14 22.68 15.19
C CYS A 23 5.21 23.56 14.32
N THR A 24 3.90 23.54 14.59
CA THR A 24 3.03 24.61 14.09
C THR A 24 3.42 25.90 14.82
N LYS A 25 3.67 26.99 14.08
CA LYS A 25 4.02 28.30 14.69
C LYS A 25 2.89 28.95 15.49
N VAL A 26 1.70 28.33 15.52
CA VAL A 26 0.57 28.77 16.33
C VAL A 26 0.58 27.97 17.63
N PHE A 27 0.85 28.66 18.74
CA PHE A 27 0.80 28.10 20.09
C PHE A 27 -0.46 28.59 20.81
N GLU A 28 -0.87 27.84 21.85
CA GLU A 28 -2.04 28.12 22.67
C GLU A 28 -1.61 28.94 23.90
N PRO A 29 -1.86 30.26 23.93
CA PRO A 29 -1.50 31.09 25.07
C PRO A 29 -2.41 30.81 26.27
N ASN A 30 -1.89 31.03 27.47
CA ASN A 30 -2.60 30.87 28.74
C ASN A 30 -3.28 29.49 28.91
N THR A 31 -2.67 28.45 28.34
CA THR A 31 -3.22 27.10 28.32
C THR A 31 -2.22 26.12 28.92
N ASP A 32 -2.69 25.32 29.88
CA ASP A 32 -1.99 24.17 30.42
C ASP A 32 -2.77 22.88 30.13
N TYR A 33 -2.04 21.78 29.98
CA TYR A 33 -2.59 20.44 29.85
C TYR A 33 -2.14 19.61 31.06
N TRP A 34 -3.06 19.25 31.96
CA TRP A 34 -2.68 18.66 33.23
C TRP A 34 -2.09 17.25 33.09
N GLY A 35 -0.94 17.03 33.74
CA GLY A 35 -0.26 15.73 33.84
C GLY A 35 0.42 15.24 32.56
N ASN A 36 0.79 13.96 32.55
CA ASN A 36 1.46 13.26 31.44
C ASN A 36 2.87 13.80 31.12
N ASP A 37 3.49 14.50 32.06
CA ASP A 37 4.89 14.94 32.00
C ASP A 37 5.84 13.74 31.93
N ILE A 38 6.65 13.72 30.88
CA ILE A 38 7.73 12.72 30.68
C ILE A 38 9.12 13.31 30.93
N GLY A 39 9.17 14.60 31.25
CA GLY A 39 10.40 15.31 31.57
C GLY A 39 10.23 16.81 31.41
N SER A 40 11.28 17.55 31.77
CA SER A 40 11.32 18.99 31.55
C SER A 40 12.73 19.46 31.20
N THR A 41 12.79 20.58 30.50
CA THR A 41 14.03 21.28 30.13
C THR A 41 13.90 22.77 30.46
N ARG A 42 15.02 23.50 30.44
CA ARG A 42 15.01 24.97 30.53
C ARG A 42 15.17 25.57 29.14
N GLN A 43 14.22 26.41 28.75
CA GLN A 43 14.23 27.05 27.44
C GLN A 43 13.77 28.51 27.53
N PRO A 44 14.41 29.44 26.80
CA PRO A 44 14.08 30.86 26.87
C PRO A 44 12.76 31.22 26.16
N SER A 45 12.20 30.29 25.37
CA SER A 45 10.98 30.55 24.60
C SER A 45 10.13 29.28 24.42
N PRO A 46 8.82 29.43 24.18
CA PRO A 46 7.95 28.34 23.74
C PRO A 46 8.41 27.66 22.44
N SER A 47 9.01 28.41 21.51
CA SER A 47 9.56 27.85 20.27
C SER A 47 10.70 26.88 20.54
N ASN A 48 11.61 27.22 21.46
CA ASN A 48 12.68 26.31 21.85
C ASN A 48 12.14 25.10 22.62
N CYS A 49 11.10 25.28 23.41
CA CYS A 49 10.41 24.17 24.07
C CYS A 49 9.78 23.20 23.06
N CYS A 50 9.22 23.73 21.96
CA CYS A 50 8.74 22.90 20.87
C CYS A 50 9.85 22.06 20.22
N ASN A 51 11.07 22.58 20.12
CA ASN A 51 12.22 21.84 19.58
C ASN A 51 12.60 20.66 20.48
N ASP A 52 12.59 20.87 21.80
CA ASP A 52 12.88 19.82 22.77
C ASP A 52 11.82 18.71 22.71
N CYS A 53 10.54 19.09 22.63
CA CYS A 53 9.46 18.13 22.46
C CYS A 53 9.55 17.39 21.12
N SER A 54 9.82 18.09 20.01
CA SER A 54 10.00 17.45 18.68
C SER A 54 11.17 16.46 18.66
N SER A 55 12.18 16.67 19.51
CA SER A 55 13.35 15.80 19.64
C SER A 55 13.07 14.55 20.50
N ASN A 56 12.06 14.60 21.37
CA ASN A 56 11.68 13.47 22.22
C ASN A 56 10.62 12.59 21.53
N PRO A 57 10.89 11.30 21.22
CA PRO A 57 9.95 10.42 20.51
C PRO A 57 8.65 10.15 21.25
N LEU A 58 8.62 10.35 22.57
CA LEU A 58 7.44 10.16 23.38
C LEU A 58 6.66 11.45 23.58
N CYS A 59 7.19 12.61 23.17
CA CYS A 59 6.53 13.89 23.37
C CYS A 59 5.56 14.19 22.23
N VAL A 60 4.29 14.45 22.58
CA VAL A 60 3.21 14.78 21.64
C VAL A 60 2.68 16.19 21.84
N LEU A 61 3.08 16.84 22.94
CA LEU A 61 2.81 18.25 23.22
C LEU A 61 3.77 18.76 24.30
N PHE A 62 3.94 20.07 24.36
CA PHE A 62 4.66 20.74 25.43
C PHE A 62 3.80 21.81 26.10
N VAL A 63 4.18 22.16 27.33
CA VAL A 63 3.72 23.38 28.01
C VAL A 63 4.95 24.15 28.44
N TRP A 64 5.05 25.42 28.06
CA TRP A 64 6.13 26.32 28.47
C TRP A 64 5.62 27.33 29.49
N HIS A 65 6.36 27.51 30.59
CA HIS A 65 6.03 28.47 31.65
C HIS A 65 7.30 28.98 32.34
N LEU A 66 7.49 30.30 32.38
CA LEU A 66 8.60 30.99 33.07
C LEU A 66 9.97 30.34 32.83
N GLY A 67 10.28 30.01 31.57
CA GLY A 67 11.56 29.42 31.18
C GLY A 67 11.68 27.91 31.38
N THR A 68 10.64 27.26 31.88
CA THR A 68 10.57 25.79 32.00
C THR A 68 9.70 25.22 30.88
N CYS A 69 10.23 24.20 30.22
CA CYS A 69 9.57 23.47 29.17
C CYS A 69 9.16 22.09 29.69
N TYR A 70 7.86 21.83 29.77
CA TYR A 70 7.31 20.56 30.22
C TYR A 70 6.94 19.71 29.01
N LEU A 71 7.59 18.55 28.88
CA LEU A 71 7.40 17.62 27.77
C LEU A 71 6.35 16.60 28.14
N LYS A 72 5.33 16.39 27.31
CA LYS A 72 4.19 15.53 27.64
C LYS A 72 3.91 14.49 26.57
N ASN A 73 3.61 13.26 26.98
CA ASN A 73 3.37 12.12 26.07
C ASN A 73 1.92 11.87 25.68
N LYS A 74 1.00 12.62 26.27
CA LYS A 74 -0.43 12.54 25.99
C LYS A 74 -1.09 13.88 26.29
N GLN A 75 -2.12 14.22 25.52
CA GLN A 75 -2.98 15.36 25.79
C GLN A 75 -3.91 15.04 26.96
N GLY A 76 -3.65 15.72 28.09
CA GLY A 76 -4.52 15.71 29.27
C GLY A 76 -5.70 16.68 29.11
N PRO A 77 -6.50 16.89 30.18
CA PRO A 77 -7.50 17.95 30.22
C PRO A 77 -6.86 19.33 30.06
N ALA A 78 -7.43 20.19 29.22
CA ALA A 78 -7.00 21.57 29.07
C ALA A 78 -7.52 22.44 30.24
N GLY A 79 -6.70 23.36 30.71
CA GLY A 79 -7.05 24.37 31.72
C GLY A 79 -6.51 25.75 31.37
N ILE A 80 -7.23 26.79 31.77
CA ILE A 80 -6.77 28.17 31.62
C ILE A 80 -5.72 28.44 32.71
N ALA A 81 -4.50 28.79 32.31
CA ALA A 81 -3.38 29.08 33.20
C ALA A 81 -2.58 30.29 32.67
N ALA A 82 -2.75 31.45 33.29
CA ALA A 82 -2.11 32.69 32.85
C ALA A 82 -0.58 32.59 32.79
N GLY A 83 0.02 33.06 31.70
CA GLY A 83 1.49 33.05 31.51
C GLY A 83 2.07 31.75 30.98
N THR A 84 1.26 30.71 30.79
CA THR A 84 1.67 29.46 30.12
C THR A 84 1.51 29.56 28.60
N THR A 85 2.23 28.74 27.86
CA THR A 85 2.05 28.57 26.42
C THR A 85 2.17 27.10 26.07
N ALA A 86 1.08 26.49 25.61
CA ALA A 86 1.08 25.11 25.16
C ALA A 86 1.26 25.01 23.64
N GLY A 87 1.82 23.91 23.19
CA GLY A 87 1.88 23.57 21.78
C GLY A 87 1.79 22.08 21.58
N VAL A 88 0.85 21.65 20.74
CA VAL A 88 0.77 20.26 20.29
C VAL A 88 1.89 20.03 19.28
N VAL A 89 2.73 19.04 19.56
CA VAL A 89 3.80 18.61 18.66
C VAL A 89 3.30 17.33 18.03
N SER A 90 2.76 17.42 16.83
CA SER A 90 2.49 16.21 16.06
C SER A 90 3.85 15.58 15.76
N PRO A 91 4.19 14.41 16.31
CA PRO A 91 5.42 13.78 15.90
C PRO A 91 5.23 13.45 14.42
N GLN A 92 6.04 14.06 13.55
CA GLN A 92 5.98 13.84 12.11
C GLN A 92 6.31 12.38 11.74
N CYS A 93 6.64 11.55 12.73
CA CYS A 93 7.15 10.19 12.61
C CYS A 93 6.57 9.30 13.72
N LEU A 94 6.32 8.03 13.39
CA LEU A 94 6.08 6.97 14.37
C LEU A 94 7.40 6.58 15.08
N ALA A 95 7.30 5.73 16.11
CA ALA A 95 8.45 5.19 16.81
C ALA A 95 9.44 4.50 15.83
N ILE A 96 10.74 4.60 16.13
CA ILE A 96 11.81 4.05 15.30
C ILE A 96 11.96 2.56 15.61
N GLU A 97 11.92 1.72 14.57
CA GLU A 97 12.24 0.30 14.70
C GLU A 97 13.76 0.12 14.64
N ALA A 98 14.33 -0.43 15.72
CA ALA A 98 15.76 -0.72 15.79
C ALA A 98 16.12 -2.01 15.05
N ASP A 99 17.36 -2.08 14.59
CA ASP A 99 17.97 -3.21 13.90
C ASP A 99 17.12 -3.79 12.77
N THR A 100 16.41 -2.92 12.05
CA THR A 100 15.39 -3.30 11.07
C THR A 100 15.69 -2.67 9.71
N ASP A 101 15.69 -3.51 8.68
CA ASP A 101 15.69 -3.13 7.28
C ASP A 101 14.45 -3.66 6.54
N TYR A 102 14.07 -2.96 5.47
CA TYR A 102 13.01 -3.33 4.56
C TYR A 102 13.59 -3.41 3.15
N SER A 103 13.92 -4.60 2.65
CA SER A 103 14.73 -4.70 1.42
C SER A 103 14.04 -4.12 0.17
N GLY A 104 14.80 -3.36 -0.62
CA GLY A 104 14.38 -2.83 -1.93
C GLY A 104 13.43 -1.63 -1.87
N ASN A 105 12.82 -1.32 -3.02
CA ASN A 105 11.85 -0.23 -3.20
C ASN A 105 12.39 1.19 -2.92
N ASP A 106 13.70 1.40 -3.03
CA ASP A 106 14.32 2.70 -2.82
C ASP A 106 13.90 3.71 -3.90
N VAL A 107 13.28 4.80 -3.48
CA VAL A 107 12.83 5.91 -4.36
C VAL A 107 13.81 7.09 -4.34
N ALA A 108 14.66 7.16 -3.32
CA ALA A 108 15.72 8.15 -3.17
C ALA A 108 16.66 7.75 -2.02
N SER A 109 17.80 8.43 -1.91
CA SER A 109 18.64 8.37 -0.72
C SER A 109 19.16 9.75 -0.34
N THR A 110 19.39 9.95 0.96
CA THR A 110 19.97 11.18 1.51
C THR A 110 21.01 10.84 2.57
N HIS A 111 21.98 11.72 2.79
CA HIS A 111 22.98 11.55 3.84
C HIS A 111 22.55 12.29 5.10
N ARG A 112 22.45 11.59 6.24
CA ARG A 112 22.08 12.14 7.55
C ARG A 112 22.86 11.49 8.66
N VAL A 113 23.40 12.29 9.57
CA VAL A 113 24.15 11.81 10.73
C VAL A 113 23.21 11.11 11.74
N ASN A 114 21.98 11.59 11.86
CA ASN A 114 21.00 11.00 12.76
C ASN A 114 19.90 10.30 11.98
N ALA A 115 19.55 9.08 12.38
CA ALA A 115 18.46 8.34 11.76
C ALA A 115 17.15 9.13 11.72
N ARG A 116 16.83 9.87 12.80
CA ARG A 116 15.58 10.63 12.91
C ARG A 116 15.42 11.68 11.80
N ASP A 117 16.51 12.21 11.26
CA ASP A 117 16.48 13.19 10.17
C ASP A 117 15.94 12.58 8.86
N CYS A 118 16.02 11.25 8.71
CA CYS A 118 15.43 10.54 7.57
C CYS A 118 13.92 10.67 7.49
N CYS A 119 13.26 10.95 8.61
CA CYS A 119 11.81 11.13 8.61
C CYS A 119 11.41 12.41 7.87
N ALA A 120 12.14 13.51 8.05
CA ALA A 120 11.89 14.75 7.33
C ALA A 120 12.11 14.54 5.83
N ASP A 121 13.18 13.83 5.46
CA ASP A 121 13.49 13.49 4.07
C ASP A 121 12.40 12.61 3.44
N CYS A 122 11.90 11.62 4.19
CA CYS A 122 10.79 10.77 3.73
C CYS A 122 9.46 11.52 3.65
N THR A 123 9.20 12.43 4.58
CA THR A 123 7.99 13.27 4.56
C THR A 123 8.00 14.23 3.38
N ALA A 124 9.17 14.80 3.06
CA ALA A 124 9.36 15.70 1.92
C ALA A 124 9.26 14.98 0.56
N ASN A 125 9.49 13.66 0.52
CA ASN A 125 9.33 12.86 -0.69
C ASN A 125 7.92 12.22 -0.73
N PRO A 126 7.02 12.65 -1.62
CA PRO A 126 5.64 12.12 -1.68
C PRO A 126 5.58 10.63 -2.04
N LYS A 127 6.64 10.08 -2.62
CA LYS A 127 6.73 8.65 -2.94
C LYS A 127 7.28 7.81 -1.79
N CYS A 128 7.74 8.39 -0.67
CA CYS A 128 8.34 7.63 0.43
C CYS A 128 7.32 7.24 1.51
N VAL A 129 7.28 5.96 1.88
CA VAL A 129 6.39 5.43 2.92
C VAL A 129 7.15 4.95 4.17
N VAL A 130 8.44 4.63 4.02
CA VAL A 130 9.33 4.28 5.13
C VAL A 130 10.77 4.69 4.76
N ALA A 131 11.54 5.16 5.72
CA ALA A 131 12.97 5.36 5.55
C ALA A 131 13.75 4.36 6.39
N VAL A 132 14.79 3.76 5.83
CA VAL A 132 15.76 2.95 6.59
C VAL A 132 17.06 3.71 6.66
N TRP A 133 17.48 4.07 7.87
CA TRP A 133 18.79 4.67 8.10
C TRP A 133 19.83 3.58 8.36
N HIS A 134 20.96 3.65 7.67
CA HIS A 134 22.10 2.77 7.89
C HIS A 134 23.40 3.47 7.44
N HIS A 135 24.46 3.42 8.25
CA HIS A 135 25.75 4.10 8.00
C HIS A 135 25.62 5.56 7.51
N ASN A 136 24.89 6.38 8.25
CA ASN A 136 24.63 7.79 7.92
C ASN A 136 23.87 8.02 6.60
N THR A 137 23.25 6.99 6.03
CA THR A 137 22.45 7.11 4.82
C THR A 137 21.00 6.76 5.12
N CYS A 138 20.09 7.64 4.73
CA CYS A 138 18.67 7.39 4.68
C CYS A 138 18.33 6.78 3.32
N TRP A 139 17.84 5.56 3.33
CA TRP A 139 17.28 4.88 2.17
C TRP A 139 15.77 5.08 2.19
N LEU A 140 15.27 6.01 1.38
CA LEU A 140 13.86 6.37 1.29
C LEU A 140 13.14 5.35 0.42
N LYS A 141 12.16 4.64 0.97
CA LYS A 141 11.48 3.52 0.29
C LYS A 141 10.05 3.87 -0.01
N GLY A 142 9.61 3.54 -1.22
CA GLY A 142 8.24 3.82 -1.66
C GLY A 142 7.21 2.76 -1.33
N HIS A 143 7.65 1.58 -0.93
CA HIS A 143 6.82 0.52 -0.38
C HIS A 143 7.52 -0.11 0.82
N VAL A 144 6.74 -0.66 1.75
CA VAL A 144 7.28 -1.46 2.85
C VAL A 144 7.61 -2.84 2.29
N GLY A 145 8.91 -3.13 2.12
CA GLY A 145 9.39 -4.41 1.62
C GLY A 145 9.30 -5.55 2.64
N ALA A 146 9.97 -6.67 2.35
CA ALA A 146 10.14 -7.73 3.33
C ALA A 146 10.97 -7.20 4.51
N LYS A 147 10.45 -7.38 5.74
CA LYS A 147 11.16 -7.01 6.96
C LYS A 147 12.33 -7.98 7.18
N SER A 148 13.50 -7.45 7.48
CA SER A 148 14.68 -8.21 7.87
C SER A 148 15.40 -7.55 9.04
N THR A 149 16.18 -8.33 9.78
CA THR A 149 17.01 -7.82 10.86
C THR A 149 18.37 -7.42 10.31
N LEU A 150 18.74 -6.15 10.49
CA LEU A 150 20.04 -5.61 10.12
C LEU A 150 20.56 -4.78 11.28
N VAL A 151 21.58 -5.28 11.98
CA VAL A 151 22.14 -4.63 13.17
C VAL A 151 22.65 -3.24 12.82
N GLY A 152 22.23 -2.23 13.57
CA GLY A 152 22.55 -0.82 13.35
C GLY A 152 21.63 -0.09 12.36
N ALA A 153 20.76 -0.80 11.65
CA ALA A 153 19.74 -0.17 10.81
C ALA A 153 18.57 0.34 11.66
N ARG A 154 17.96 1.46 11.23
CA ARG A 154 16.84 2.07 11.95
C ARG A 154 15.73 2.43 10.97
N ALA A 155 14.61 1.73 11.03
CA ALA A 155 13.46 1.99 10.16
C ALA A 155 12.49 2.99 10.80
N ILE A 156 12.03 3.95 10.00
CA ILE A 156 11.30 5.13 10.46
C ILE A 156 10.12 5.38 9.54
N PHE A 157 8.93 5.42 10.12
CA PHE A 157 7.69 5.66 9.41
C PHE A 157 7.23 7.10 9.64
N PRO A 158 7.00 7.92 8.60
CA PRO A 158 6.42 9.25 8.77
C PRO A 158 4.92 9.14 9.16
N ARG A 159 4.46 9.99 10.08
CA ARG A 159 3.03 10.22 10.33
C ARG A 159 2.50 11.20 9.27
N ARG A 160 1.99 10.67 8.16
CA ARG A 160 1.24 11.48 7.19
C ARG A 160 -0.15 11.78 7.74
N TYR A 161 -0.29 12.88 8.49
CA TYR A 161 -1.60 13.48 8.72
C TYR A 161 -2.06 14.13 7.41
N GLY A 162 -3.06 13.54 6.74
CA GLY A 162 -3.93 14.30 5.84
C GLY A 162 -3.49 14.49 4.39
N THR A 163 -2.51 13.73 3.87
CA THR A 163 -2.53 13.41 2.43
C THR A 163 -2.64 11.90 2.31
N PRO A 164 -3.72 11.36 1.70
CA PRO A 164 -3.72 9.99 1.25
C PRO A 164 -2.40 9.75 0.49
N PRO A 165 -1.77 8.57 0.59
CA PRO A 165 -0.73 8.22 -0.37
C PRO A 165 -1.26 8.62 -1.77
N PRO A 166 -0.45 9.25 -2.65
CA PRO A 166 -0.88 9.41 -4.04
C PRO A 166 -1.43 8.03 -4.43
N PRO A 167 -2.70 7.93 -4.90
CA PRO A 167 -3.36 6.64 -5.01
C PRO A 167 -2.37 5.72 -5.68
N SER A 168 -1.93 4.67 -4.97
CA SER A 168 -1.18 3.59 -5.59
C SER A 168 -1.94 3.30 -6.88
N PRO A 169 -1.28 3.33 -8.06
CA PRO A 169 -1.99 3.16 -9.32
C PRO A 169 -2.95 1.99 -9.10
N PRO A 170 -4.26 2.20 -9.36
CA PRO A 170 -5.28 1.31 -8.84
C PRO A 170 -4.85 -0.11 -9.13
N GLN A 171 -4.67 -0.92 -8.07
CA GLN A 171 -4.23 -2.29 -8.27
C GLN A 171 -5.24 -2.95 -9.22
N PRO A 172 -4.79 -3.64 -10.27
CA PRO A 172 -5.72 -4.29 -11.17
C PRO A 172 -6.54 -5.31 -10.40
N THR A 173 -7.85 -5.28 -10.61
CA THR A 173 -8.76 -6.30 -10.07
C THR A 173 -8.36 -7.67 -10.59
N LEU A 174 -7.94 -7.75 -11.86
CA LEU A 174 -7.58 -8.99 -12.54
C LEU A 174 -6.20 -8.87 -13.20
N GLN A 175 -5.33 -9.84 -12.94
CA GLN A 175 -4.00 -9.94 -13.53
C GLN A 175 -3.97 -11.18 -14.42
N PHE A 176 -3.97 -11.00 -15.75
CA PHE A 176 -3.83 -12.13 -16.66
C PHE A 176 -2.35 -12.39 -16.96
N ARG A 177 -1.92 -13.65 -16.89
CA ARG A 177 -0.56 -14.09 -17.20
C ARG A 177 -0.60 -15.28 -18.16
N ASN A 178 0.30 -15.28 -19.14
CA ASN A 178 0.40 -16.33 -20.13
C ASN A 178 1.65 -17.17 -19.91
N ARG A 179 1.49 -18.45 -19.57
CA ARG A 179 2.58 -19.43 -19.52
C ARG A 179 2.58 -20.39 -20.71
N CYS A 180 1.64 -20.23 -21.64
CA CYS A 180 1.62 -21.02 -22.86
C CYS A 180 2.83 -20.65 -23.74
N SER A 181 3.23 -21.60 -24.59
CA SER A 181 4.26 -21.41 -25.61
C SER A 181 3.77 -20.58 -26.81
N TYR A 182 2.50 -20.21 -26.84
CA TYR A 182 1.82 -19.44 -27.87
C TYR A 182 1.12 -18.20 -27.28
N PRO A 183 0.84 -17.16 -28.09
CA PRO A 183 0.21 -15.95 -27.59
C PRO A 183 -1.25 -16.18 -27.19
N ILE A 184 -1.70 -15.48 -26.15
CA ILE A 184 -3.12 -15.47 -25.76
C ILE A 184 -3.76 -14.17 -26.23
N GLU A 185 -4.65 -14.25 -27.21
CA GLU A 185 -5.56 -13.18 -27.57
C GLU A 185 -6.69 -13.11 -26.55
N LEU A 186 -6.65 -12.11 -25.66
CA LEU A 186 -7.62 -11.95 -24.60
C LEU A 186 -8.83 -11.17 -25.11
N TYR A 187 -10.01 -11.77 -25.00
CA TYR A 187 -11.29 -11.13 -25.27
C TYR A 187 -12.07 -10.95 -23.98
N LYS A 188 -12.69 -9.78 -23.80
CA LYS A 188 -13.72 -9.50 -22.79
C LYS A 188 -15.07 -9.53 -23.49
N VAL A 189 -15.87 -10.57 -23.23
CA VAL A 189 -17.06 -10.91 -24.01
C VAL A 189 -16.69 -11.11 -25.49
N ASP A 190 -16.99 -10.14 -26.37
CA ASP A 190 -16.66 -10.17 -27.81
C ASP A 190 -15.61 -9.11 -28.22
N ARG A 191 -15.19 -8.26 -27.27
CA ARG A 191 -14.23 -7.19 -27.52
C ARG A 191 -12.81 -7.70 -27.27
N TRP A 192 -11.95 -7.53 -28.27
CA TRP A 192 -10.51 -7.77 -28.10
C TRP A 192 -9.94 -6.77 -27.09
N VAL A 193 -9.17 -7.26 -26.13
CA VAL A 193 -8.55 -6.46 -25.08
C VAL A 193 -7.07 -6.24 -25.41
N CYS A 194 -6.32 -7.32 -25.62
CA CYS A 194 -4.87 -7.33 -25.74
C CYS A 194 -4.38 -8.72 -26.19
N THR A 195 -3.09 -8.81 -26.51
CA THR A 195 -2.40 -10.09 -26.74
C THR A 195 -1.32 -10.28 -25.68
N LEU A 196 -1.39 -11.38 -24.92
CA LEU A 196 -0.35 -11.75 -23.96
C LEU A 196 0.72 -12.57 -24.68
N SER A 197 1.95 -12.05 -24.72
CA SER A 197 3.10 -12.76 -25.29
C SER A 197 3.31 -14.14 -24.64
N PRO A 198 3.84 -15.13 -25.38
CA PRO A 198 4.21 -16.44 -24.83
C PRO A 198 5.17 -16.32 -23.64
N ASN A 199 5.15 -17.33 -22.76
CA ASN A 199 6.14 -17.52 -21.68
C ASN A 199 6.36 -16.30 -20.75
N GLY A 200 5.28 -15.62 -20.34
CA GLY A 200 5.32 -14.59 -19.30
C GLY A 200 4.59 -13.29 -19.64
N GLY A 201 3.98 -13.17 -20.83
CA GLY A 201 3.20 -12.00 -21.19
C GLY A 201 2.02 -11.78 -20.23
N GLY A 202 1.67 -10.52 -20.01
CA GLY A 202 0.60 -10.14 -19.09
C GLY A 202 -0.33 -9.08 -19.67
N CYS A 203 -1.54 -9.03 -19.14
CA CYS A 203 -2.52 -8.01 -19.49
C CYS A 203 -3.47 -7.78 -18.32
N ASP A 204 -3.27 -6.69 -17.60
CA ASP A 204 -4.04 -6.39 -16.39
C ASP A 204 -5.37 -5.72 -16.74
N GLN A 205 -6.41 -6.00 -15.95
CA GLN A 205 -7.77 -5.47 -16.14
C GLN A 205 -8.35 -4.94 -14.82
N TRP A 206 -9.24 -3.95 -14.96
CA TRP A 206 -9.97 -3.33 -13.86
C TRP A 206 -11.45 -3.59 -14.05
N LEU A 207 -12.12 -4.01 -12.98
CA LEU A 207 -13.57 -4.17 -12.96
C LEU A 207 -14.19 -3.01 -12.20
N SER A 208 -15.29 -2.48 -12.73
CA SER A 208 -16.16 -1.55 -12.00
C SER A 208 -17.23 -2.33 -11.24
N THR A 209 -17.69 -1.79 -10.10
CA THR A 209 -18.85 -2.33 -9.39
C THR A 209 -20.06 -2.37 -10.32
N GLY A 210 -20.72 -3.52 -10.39
CA GLY A 210 -21.83 -3.82 -11.29
C GLY A 210 -21.42 -4.53 -12.58
N GLU A 211 -20.12 -4.69 -12.86
CA GLU A 211 -19.67 -5.46 -14.03
C GLU A 211 -19.75 -6.97 -13.81
N ASN A 212 -20.19 -7.70 -14.84
CA ASN A 212 -20.25 -9.15 -14.89
C ASN A 212 -19.59 -9.76 -16.16
N PRO A 213 -18.29 -9.52 -16.42
CA PRO A 213 -17.68 -9.93 -17.68
C PRO A 213 -17.27 -11.40 -17.69
N MET A 214 -17.27 -11.97 -18.89
CA MET A 214 -16.48 -13.17 -19.20
C MET A 214 -15.22 -12.78 -19.97
N PHE A 215 -14.14 -13.51 -19.73
CA PHE A 215 -12.95 -13.46 -20.59
C PHE A 215 -12.65 -14.82 -21.19
N ARG A 216 -12.03 -14.80 -22.38
CA ARG A 216 -11.66 -16.01 -23.12
C ARG A 216 -10.47 -15.77 -24.02
N HIS A 217 -9.80 -16.86 -24.37
CA HIS A 217 -8.82 -16.86 -25.45
C HIS A 217 -9.52 -17.02 -26.81
N THR A 218 -9.25 -16.11 -27.75
CA THR A 218 -9.86 -16.02 -29.09
C THR A 218 -11.37 -15.72 -29.09
N ARG A 219 -11.94 -15.51 -30.28
CA ARG A 219 -13.40 -15.39 -30.49
C ARG A 219 -14.12 -16.73 -30.67
N SER A 220 -13.40 -17.85 -30.57
CA SER A 220 -13.99 -19.18 -30.72
C SER A 220 -15.15 -19.37 -29.75
N GLU A 221 -16.22 -20.02 -30.22
CA GLU A 221 -17.28 -20.55 -29.35
C GLU A 221 -16.80 -21.80 -28.56
N GLN A 222 -15.75 -22.48 -29.05
CA GLN A 222 -15.03 -23.50 -28.28
C GLN A 222 -13.98 -22.79 -27.45
N ALA A 223 -14.36 -22.37 -26.24
CA ALA A 223 -13.48 -21.57 -25.40
C ALA A 223 -13.69 -21.85 -23.91
N THR A 224 -12.57 -21.96 -23.18
CA THR A 224 -12.57 -21.93 -21.72
C THR A 224 -12.92 -20.52 -21.27
N LEU A 225 -14.03 -20.36 -20.54
CA LEU A 225 -14.49 -19.06 -20.06
C LEU A 225 -14.04 -18.85 -18.61
N VAL A 226 -13.51 -17.66 -18.32
CA VAL A 226 -13.31 -17.18 -16.94
C VAL A 226 -14.30 -16.06 -16.68
N GLU A 227 -15.14 -16.23 -15.66
CA GLU A 227 -16.29 -15.38 -15.42
C GLU A 227 -16.11 -14.65 -14.10
N PHE A 228 -16.53 -13.39 -14.08
CA PHE A 228 -16.47 -12.53 -12.90
C PHE A 228 -17.78 -11.78 -12.73
N THR A 229 -18.16 -11.51 -11.49
CA THR A 229 -19.15 -10.49 -11.16
C THR A 229 -18.68 -9.68 -9.97
N LEU A 230 -18.46 -8.38 -10.16
CA LEU A 230 -18.10 -7.48 -9.08
C LEU A 230 -19.33 -6.73 -8.58
N THR A 231 -19.71 -6.96 -7.33
CA THR A 231 -20.76 -6.21 -6.63
C THR A 231 -20.12 -5.25 -5.63
N ALA A 232 -20.93 -4.44 -4.94
CA ALA A 232 -20.42 -3.51 -3.92
C ALA A 232 -19.75 -4.21 -2.72
N ARG A 233 -19.97 -5.52 -2.53
CA ARG A 233 -19.47 -6.27 -1.37
C ARG A 233 -18.70 -7.53 -1.71
N THR A 234 -18.93 -8.09 -2.90
CA THR A 234 -18.45 -9.41 -3.28
C THR A 234 -17.90 -9.42 -4.70
N LEU A 235 -16.73 -10.04 -4.88
CA LEU A 235 -16.22 -10.49 -6.16
C LEU A 235 -16.57 -11.98 -6.32
N TRP A 236 -17.47 -12.28 -7.24
CA TRP A 236 -17.81 -13.64 -7.63
C TRP A 236 -16.97 -14.05 -8.83
N PHE A 237 -16.59 -15.32 -8.88
CA PHE A 237 -15.86 -15.86 -10.02
C PHE A 237 -16.05 -17.35 -10.18
N ASP A 238 -15.91 -17.80 -11.42
CA ASP A 238 -15.91 -19.21 -11.80
C ASP A 238 -15.21 -19.42 -13.15
N VAL A 239 -15.00 -20.70 -13.49
CA VAL A 239 -14.56 -21.13 -14.81
C VAL A 239 -15.69 -21.94 -15.42
N SER A 240 -15.98 -21.73 -16.69
CA SER A 240 -16.95 -22.50 -17.46
C SER A 240 -16.29 -23.19 -18.65
N VAL A 241 -16.56 -24.49 -18.79
CA VAL A 241 -16.15 -25.31 -19.96
C VAL A 241 -17.35 -25.88 -20.69
N VAL A 242 -18.40 -25.07 -20.82
CA VAL A 242 -19.69 -25.45 -21.40
C VAL A 242 -19.55 -25.63 -22.91
N PRO A 243 -19.81 -26.83 -23.46
CA PRO A 243 -19.78 -27.03 -24.91
C PRO A 243 -20.79 -26.14 -25.63
N PRO A 244 -20.43 -25.50 -26.76
CA PRO A 244 -21.36 -24.64 -27.48
C PRO A 244 -22.47 -25.44 -28.14
N ASN A 245 -23.62 -24.81 -28.42
CA ASN A 245 -24.71 -25.39 -29.22
C ASN A 245 -25.25 -26.74 -28.69
N CYS A 246 -25.47 -26.83 -27.37
CA CYS A 246 -25.90 -28.05 -26.68
C CYS A 246 -27.25 -28.65 -27.11
N ARG A 247 -28.09 -27.86 -27.80
CA ARG A 247 -29.49 -28.19 -28.13
C ARG A 247 -30.25 -28.60 -26.86
N ASP A 248 -30.91 -29.75 -26.87
CA ASP A 248 -31.69 -30.35 -25.80
C ASP A 248 -30.91 -31.36 -24.95
N GLY A 249 -29.57 -31.41 -25.09
CA GLY A 249 -28.74 -32.30 -24.30
C GLY A 249 -28.89 -32.01 -22.80
N LYS A 250 -28.83 -33.03 -21.94
CA LYS A 250 -29.04 -32.94 -20.49
C LYS A 250 -27.81 -33.27 -19.67
N SER A 251 -26.68 -33.50 -20.33
CA SER A 251 -25.38 -33.77 -19.72
C SER A 251 -24.27 -33.29 -20.63
N HIS A 252 -23.06 -33.10 -20.11
CA HIS A 252 -21.89 -32.73 -20.91
C HIS A 252 -21.65 -33.69 -22.09
N ASP A 253 -21.69 -35.01 -21.85
CA ASP A 253 -21.47 -36.00 -22.91
C ASP A 253 -22.61 -35.98 -23.96
N GLU A 254 -23.84 -35.71 -23.55
CA GLU A 254 -24.96 -35.53 -24.48
C GLU A 254 -24.84 -34.23 -25.29
N CYS A 255 -24.37 -33.16 -24.65
CA CYS A 255 -24.06 -31.89 -25.27
C CYS A 255 -23.05 -32.06 -26.41
N LEU A 256 -21.94 -32.75 -26.12
CA LEU A 256 -20.90 -33.08 -27.11
C LEU A 256 -21.45 -33.94 -28.26
N ARG A 257 -22.28 -34.94 -27.95
CA ARG A 257 -22.94 -35.75 -29.00
C ARG A 257 -23.84 -34.90 -29.89
N ASN A 258 -24.62 -33.99 -29.31
CA ASN A 258 -25.62 -33.19 -30.02
C ASN A 258 -25.00 -32.03 -30.82
N ASN A 259 -23.82 -31.56 -30.42
CA ASN A 259 -23.17 -30.40 -31.02
C ASN A 259 -22.08 -30.74 -32.05
N GLY A 260 -21.80 -32.03 -32.28
CA GLY A 260 -20.77 -32.51 -33.21
C GLY A 260 -19.36 -32.61 -32.59
N GLY A 261 -19.25 -32.80 -31.28
CA GLY A 261 -17.98 -32.98 -30.56
C GLY A 261 -17.22 -31.69 -30.29
N ARG A 262 -17.87 -30.52 -30.42
CA ARG A 262 -17.25 -29.22 -30.15
C ARG A 262 -17.13 -29.01 -28.65
N THR A 263 -15.93 -28.77 -28.14
CA THR A 263 -15.69 -28.66 -26.70
C THR A 263 -15.89 -27.21 -26.21
N GLY A 264 -16.19 -27.04 -24.92
CA GLY A 264 -16.16 -25.73 -24.26
C GLY A 264 -14.76 -25.36 -23.76
N PHE A 265 -13.71 -25.88 -24.37
CA PHE A 265 -12.36 -25.77 -23.86
C PHE A 265 -11.38 -25.52 -25.00
N ASN A 266 -10.43 -24.62 -24.79
CA ASN A 266 -9.36 -24.37 -25.76
C ASN A 266 -8.01 -24.09 -25.13
N VAL A 267 -7.99 -23.61 -23.88
CA VAL A 267 -6.77 -23.33 -23.14
C VAL A 267 -6.93 -23.71 -21.67
N PRO A 268 -5.93 -24.39 -21.06
CA PRO A 268 -5.88 -24.57 -19.61
C PRO A 268 -5.82 -23.23 -18.88
N VAL A 269 -6.53 -23.09 -17.77
CA VAL A 269 -6.54 -21.86 -16.97
C VAL A 269 -6.55 -22.16 -15.48
N SER A 270 -5.90 -21.30 -14.68
CA SER A 270 -6.15 -21.21 -13.24
C SER A 270 -6.56 -19.79 -12.84
N MET A 271 -7.34 -19.69 -11.77
CA MET A 271 -7.75 -18.44 -11.12
C MET A 271 -7.36 -18.52 -9.65
N THR A 272 -6.53 -17.59 -9.18
CA THR A 272 -6.02 -17.59 -7.81
C THR A 272 -6.31 -16.26 -7.13
N PRO A 273 -7.14 -16.23 -6.08
CA PRO A 273 -7.29 -15.04 -5.25
C PRO A 273 -5.94 -14.63 -4.64
N LEU A 274 -5.64 -13.34 -4.56
CA LEU A 274 -4.33 -12.87 -4.12
C LEU A 274 -4.30 -12.50 -2.63
N LYS A 275 -5.44 -12.14 -2.05
CA LYS A 275 -5.54 -11.58 -0.69
C LYS A 275 -6.14 -12.55 0.32
N TYR A 276 -7.20 -13.26 -0.04
CA TYR A 276 -7.99 -14.08 0.88
C TYR A 276 -8.07 -15.55 0.48
N ASN A 277 -7.15 -16.03 -0.38
CA ASN A 277 -7.15 -17.41 -0.84
C ASN A 277 -7.13 -18.41 0.33
N HIS A 278 -8.05 -19.38 0.31
CA HIS A 278 -8.28 -20.38 1.35
C HIS A 278 -8.60 -19.83 2.74
N ASN A 279 -9.08 -18.58 2.84
CA ASN A 279 -9.50 -18.01 4.11
C ASN A 279 -11.00 -18.25 4.35
N PRO A 280 -11.38 -19.20 5.23
CA PRO A 280 -12.80 -19.52 5.47
C PRO A 280 -13.58 -18.39 6.13
N ALA A 281 -12.91 -17.41 6.74
CA ALA A 281 -13.56 -16.22 7.31
C ALA A 281 -13.94 -15.17 6.24
N LYS A 282 -13.58 -15.40 4.97
CA LYS A 282 -13.74 -14.47 3.86
C LYS A 282 -14.53 -15.07 2.69
N GLY A 283 -15.44 -16.01 2.97
CA GLY A 283 -16.30 -16.64 1.96
C GLY A 283 -15.68 -17.87 1.33
N ASN A 284 -16.24 -18.34 0.21
CA ASN A 284 -15.71 -19.47 -0.58
C ASN A 284 -14.52 -19.05 -1.47
N CYS A 285 -13.62 -18.25 -0.91
CA CYS A 285 -12.52 -17.62 -1.62
C CYS A 285 -11.36 -18.60 -1.76
N ARG A 286 -11.35 -19.38 -2.84
CA ARG A 286 -10.33 -20.40 -3.13
C ARG A 286 -10.07 -20.51 -4.62
N ASP A 287 -8.88 -20.96 -4.96
CA ASP A 287 -8.43 -21.11 -6.34
C ASP A 287 -9.25 -22.14 -7.15
N ILE A 288 -9.21 -21.97 -8.47
CA ILE A 288 -9.77 -22.88 -9.47
C ILE A 288 -8.67 -23.22 -10.45
N THR A 289 -8.50 -24.50 -10.78
CA THR A 289 -7.58 -24.98 -11.81
C THR A 289 -8.33 -25.87 -12.80
N CYS A 290 -8.19 -25.55 -14.08
CA CYS A 290 -8.92 -26.18 -15.16
C CYS A 290 -7.98 -26.55 -16.30
N LEU A 291 -7.64 -27.83 -16.39
CA LEU A 291 -6.58 -28.31 -17.30
C LEU A 291 -7.10 -29.02 -18.55
N ALA A 292 -8.39 -29.32 -18.60
CA ALA A 292 -9.02 -30.07 -19.69
C ALA A 292 -10.50 -29.71 -19.84
N ASP A 293 -11.10 -30.19 -20.92
CA ASP A 293 -12.53 -30.11 -21.23
C ASP A 293 -13.43 -30.73 -20.15
N LYS A 294 -12.91 -31.71 -19.41
CA LYS A 294 -13.51 -32.24 -18.17
C LYS A 294 -12.78 -31.68 -16.96
N CYS A 295 -13.45 -30.74 -16.30
CA CYS A 295 -12.84 -29.93 -15.25
C CYS A 295 -13.69 -29.98 -13.98
N PRO A 296 -13.25 -30.72 -12.94
CA PRO A 296 -14.05 -30.91 -11.73
C PRO A 296 -14.34 -29.62 -10.96
N GLN A 297 -13.53 -28.57 -11.14
CA GLN A 297 -13.70 -27.29 -10.45
C GLN A 297 -14.43 -26.23 -11.30
N ALA A 298 -14.64 -26.46 -12.59
CA ALA A 298 -15.39 -25.58 -13.48
C ALA A 298 -16.87 -25.97 -13.56
N TYR A 299 -17.72 -25.00 -13.83
CA TYR A 299 -19.13 -25.23 -14.15
C TYR A 299 -19.24 -26.12 -15.38
N VAL A 300 -20.08 -27.15 -15.26
CA VAL A 300 -20.40 -28.06 -16.35
C VAL A 300 -21.92 -28.17 -16.43
N TYR A 301 -22.46 -28.03 -17.63
CA TYR A 301 -23.89 -28.15 -17.94
C TYR A 301 -24.50 -29.49 -17.45
N PRO A 302 -25.76 -29.56 -16.96
CA PRO A 302 -26.79 -28.51 -16.89
C PRO A 302 -26.94 -27.75 -15.56
N THR A 303 -26.34 -28.23 -14.46
CA THR A 303 -26.52 -27.64 -13.13
C THR A 303 -25.28 -27.87 -12.27
N ASP A 304 -24.58 -26.79 -11.93
CA ASP A 304 -23.41 -26.84 -11.07
C ASP A 304 -23.17 -25.54 -10.30
N ASP A 305 -24.23 -25.01 -9.68
CA ASP A 305 -24.22 -23.71 -9.00
C ASP A 305 -23.31 -23.68 -7.75
N LEU A 306 -22.79 -24.84 -7.31
CA LEU A 306 -21.88 -24.97 -6.16
C LEU A 306 -20.42 -24.66 -6.51
N LYS A 307 -20.10 -24.47 -7.80
CA LYS A 307 -18.74 -24.21 -8.27
C LYS A 307 -18.37 -22.75 -8.34
N MET A 308 -19.35 -21.86 -8.21
CA MET A 308 -19.10 -20.44 -8.00
C MET A 308 -18.28 -20.21 -6.72
N ARG A 309 -17.37 -19.25 -6.78
CA ARG A 309 -16.55 -18.80 -5.67
C ARG A 309 -16.85 -17.34 -5.37
N ASP A 310 -16.68 -16.97 -4.11
CA ASP A 310 -16.94 -15.62 -3.64
C ASP A 310 -15.81 -15.16 -2.71
N CYS A 311 -15.31 -13.97 -2.99
CA CYS A 311 -14.36 -13.24 -2.15
C CYS A 311 -14.94 -11.86 -1.82
N PRO A 312 -14.46 -11.18 -0.77
CA PRO A 312 -14.77 -9.77 -0.54
C PRO A 312 -14.42 -8.91 -1.77
N ALA A 313 -15.17 -7.83 -2.01
CA ALA A 313 -15.00 -6.97 -3.19
C ALA A 313 -13.62 -6.30 -3.31
N ASP A 314 -12.81 -6.27 -2.25
CA ASP A 314 -11.44 -5.74 -2.26
C ASP A 314 -10.36 -6.81 -2.59
N GLU A 315 -10.78 -7.98 -3.09
CA GLU A 315 -9.91 -9.03 -3.62
C GLU A 315 -9.33 -8.65 -5.00
N SER A 316 -8.17 -9.23 -5.32
CA SER A 316 -7.59 -9.23 -6.66
C SER A 316 -7.36 -10.68 -7.12
N MET A 317 -7.45 -10.90 -8.43
CA MET A 317 -7.31 -12.24 -9.02
C MET A 317 -6.09 -12.34 -9.91
N LEU A 318 -5.35 -13.44 -9.81
CA LEU A 318 -4.38 -13.87 -10.82
C LEU A 318 -5.01 -14.93 -11.70
N VAL A 319 -5.14 -14.65 -13.00
CA VAL A 319 -5.59 -15.60 -14.01
C VAL A 319 -4.39 -16.07 -14.81
N THR A 320 -4.07 -17.36 -14.76
CA THR A 320 -2.90 -17.92 -15.46
C THR A 320 -3.34 -18.88 -16.55
N TYR A 321 -3.00 -18.58 -17.79
CA TYR A 321 -3.15 -19.51 -18.92
C TYR A 321 -1.97 -20.49 -18.96
N CYS A 322 -2.27 -21.77 -19.22
CA CYS A 322 -1.32 -22.89 -19.12
C CYS A 322 -0.58 -22.93 -17.76
N PRO A 323 -1.31 -22.97 -16.63
CA PRO A 323 -0.74 -22.88 -15.29
C PRO A 323 0.28 -23.98 -14.97
#